data_AF-A0ABD3PZF3-F1
#
_entry.id   AF-A0ABD3PZF3-F1
#
_cell.length_a   1.000
_cell.length_b   1.000
_cell.length_c   1.000
_cell.angle_alpha   90.00
_cell.angle_beta   90.00
_cell.angle_gamma   90.00
#
_symmetry.space_group_name_H-M   'P 1'
#
loop_
_entity.id
_entity.type
_entity.pdbx_description
1 polymer ?
#
loop_
_entity_poly.entity_id
_entity_poly.type
_entity_poly.pdbx_seq_one_letter_code
_entity_poly.pdbx_strand_id
1 'polypeptide(L)'
;MMAPNNGSVVSNLSSPSHHTRRRHPHNSLLSHLQDFTWEKALFVALNALVLSMLYVIITYRRDYTLRKAQAFHLQSEINVPTFQHEIAERYRAETRKNCQIIYVLGVEGATHHGFAPILEYLANNQVDPATGIPYDIVMSSRALKFGVFGWYKAHGMRLGFNAETPPLEDPELVQRVIADICPNDGRKHVIVEDNSFPCGQEDDRRSYRVHRQHDWLRMSPEEIADSESGNNQPTNLNAFYKAYSPYADVKFLVLHRPYLEVIASHAEWDTGPVVHSNIIRGFMIILRRFLDSHMIDPKTGRKLWHLICVEKHFAKFYNFDDVAVAQARKNMLHEVASFLDWPVKECPNCFDSWHESTKDHAATLGPENLQILDEHMKSIEGTWPPNPSLGVPTSTVITSETLVGAAISTPV
;
A
#
# COMPACT_ATOMS: atom_id res chain seq x y z
N MET A 1 29.07 34.92 -24.86
CA MET A 1 30.40 35.56 -24.77
C MET A 1 31.17 34.89 -23.64
N MET A 2 32.47 34.62 -23.85
CA MET A 2 33.37 33.88 -22.94
C MET A 2 32.95 32.42 -22.62
N ALA A 3 33.86 31.48 -22.32
CA ALA A 3 35.03 31.02 -23.10
C ALA A 3 35.32 29.55 -22.66
N PRO A 4 35.69 28.63 -23.55
CA PRO A 4 35.99 27.23 -23.17
C PRO A 4 37.47 27.04 -22.77
N ASN A 5 37.80 25.92 -22.15
CA ASN A 5 39.21 25.51 -22.00
C ASN A 5 39.43 24.00 -22.22
N ASN A 6 40.56 23.67 -22.84
CA ASN A 6 40.90 22.35 -23.39
C ASN A 6 41.68 21.46 -22.43
N GLY A 7 41.79 20.15 -22.74
CA GLY A 7 42.80 19.28 -22.13
C GLY A 7 42.74 17.81 -22.57
N SER A 8 43.57 17.42 -23.55
CA SER A 8 43.70 16.03 -24.02
C SER A 8 45.15 15.52 -23.96
N VAL A 9 45.38 14.35 -23.33
CA VAL A 9 46.55 13.44 -23.50
C VAL A 9 46.05 12.01 -23.20
N VAL A 10 46.20 10.91 -23.96
CA VAL A 10 46.99 10.51 -25.16
C VAL A 10 48.32 9.76 -24.90
N SER A 11 48.25 8.42 -24.94
CA SER A 11 49.32 7.47 -25.34
C SER A 11 50.48 7.19 -24.33
N ASN A 12 51.31 6.12 -24.42
CA ASN A 12 51.24 4.84 -25.16
C ASN A 12 52.28 3.82 -24.59
N LEU A 13 52.15 2.54 -24.97
CA LEU A 13 53.23 1.53 -25.20
C LEU A 13 54.37 1.33 -24.17
N SER A 14 54.58 0.08 -23.72
CA SER A 14 55.63 -0.85 -24.25
C SER A 14 56.08 -1.95 -23.25
N SER A 15 56.23 -3.18 -23.76
CA SER A 15 57.03 -4.26 -23.16
C SER A 15 58.48 -4.18 -23.68
N PRO A 16 59.50 -4.86 -23.09
CA PRO A 16 59.85 -6.18 -23.66
C PRO A 16 60.62 -7.21 -22.76
N SER A 17 60.57 -8.47 -23.23
CA SER A 17 61.62 -9.51 -23.31
C SER A 17 62.54 -9.93 -22.13
N HIS A 18 62.49 -11.24 -21.85
CA HIS A 18 63.57 -12.18 -21.49
C HIS A 18 65.05 -11.71 -21.44
N HIS A 19 65.81 -12.18 -20.43
CA HIS A 19 66.92 -13.12 -20.68
C HIS A 19 67.39 -13.92 -19.45
N THR A 20 68.07 -15.04 -19.75
CA THR A 20 68.59 -16.10 -18.88
C THR A 20 70.00 -15.84 -18.32
N ARG A 21 70.30 -16.33 -17.09
CA ARG A 21 71.62 -16.95 -16.78
C ARG A 21 71.66 -17.76 -15.48
N ARG A 22 72.26 -18.96 -15.55
CA ARG A 22 72.72 -19.77 -14.40
C ARG A 22 74.06 -19.24 -13.86
N ARG A 23 74.31 -19.35 -12.55
CA ARG A 23 75.60 -19.79 -11.95
C ARG A 23 75.45 -20.10 -10.45
N HIS A 24 75.81 -21.31 -10.06
CA HIS A 24 76.22 -21.73 -8.70
C HIS A 24 77.76 -21.65 -8.60
N PRO A 25 78.41 -22.01 -7.48
CA PRO A 25 78.14 -21.68 -6.06
C PRO A 25 79.42 -21.14 -5.36
N HIS A 26 79.37 -20.76 -4.06
CA HIS A 26 80.24 -21.32 -3.00
C HIS A 26 80.10 -20.60 -1.64
N ASN A 27 79.93 -21.41 -0.59
CA ASN A 27 80.49 -21.35 0.77
C ASN A 27 80.93 -19.99 1.36
N SER A 28 80.17 -19.49 2.34
CA SER A 28 80.70 -18.88 3.58
C SER A 28 79.55 -18.69 4.58
N LEU A 29 79.10 -19.78 5.22
CA LEU A 29 77.89 -19.79 6.05
C LEU A 29 78.20 -20.17 7.51
N LEU A 30 79.24 -19.58 8.08
CA LEU A 30 79.68 -19.81 9.47
C LEU A 30 80.35 -18.60 10.15
N SER A 31 80.16 -17.38 9.64
CA SER A 31 80.71 -16.13 10.22
C SER A 31 79.67 -15.04 10.54
N HIS A 32 78.37 -15.29 10.33
CA HIS A 32 77.30 -14.27 10.52
C HIS A 32 76.45 -14.43 11.79
N LEU A 33 76.81 -15.33 12.72
CA LEU A 33 76.06 -15.55 13.96
C LEU A 33 76.50 -14.68 15.16
N GLN A 34 77.29 -13.62 14.94
CA GLN A 34 77.66 -12.65 16.00
C GLN A 34 76.89 -11.33 15.97
N ASP A 35 76.14 -11.02 14.90
CA ASP A 35 75.30 -9.81 14.81
C ASP A 35 73.80 -10.11 14.97
N PHE A 36 73.42 -10.95 15.94
CA PHE A 36 72.00 -11.15 16.28
C PHE A 36 71.53 -10.08 17.28
N THR A 37 71.40 -8.84 16.80
CA THR A 37 70.86 -7.73 17.60
C THR A 37 69.38 -7.95 17.93
N TRP A 38 68.93 -7.39 19.06
CA TRP A 38 67.52 -7.47 19.48
C TRP A 38 66.54 -6.96 18.41
N GLU A 39 66.96 -6.02 17.57
CA GLU A 39 66.17 -5.52 16.42
C GLU A 39 65.90 -6.61 15.38
N LYS A 40 66.89 -7.46 15.05
CA LYS A 40 66.71 -8.60 14.15
C LYS A 40 65.81 -9.67 14.77
N ALA A 41 65.95 -9.91 16.07
CA ALA A 41 65.06 -10.81 16.82
C ALA A 41 63.60 -10.32 16.76
N LEU A 42 63.38 -9.03 17.02
CA LEU A 42 62.07 -8.38 16.97
C LEU A 42 61.47 -8.39 15.55
N PHE A 43 62.28 -8.11 14.52
CA PHE A 43 61.85 -8.17 13.13
C PHE A 43 61.41 -9.58 12.72
N VAL A 44 62.16 -10.62 13.10
CA VAL A 44 61.78 -12.02 12.84
C VAL A 44 60.48 -12.38 13.59
N ALA A 45 60.34 -11.97 14.85
CA ALA A 45 59.13 -12.22 15.64
C ALA A 45 57.89 -11.54 15.04
N LEU A 46 58.01 -10.28 14.60
CA LEU A 46 56.92 -9.54 13.94
C LEU A 46 56.51 -10.19 12.61
N ASN A 47 57.46 -10.60 11.78
CA ASN A 47 57.16 -11.29 10.52
C ASN A 47 56.49 -12.65 10.76
N ALA A 48 56.93 -13.41 11.77
CA ALA A 48 56.29 -14.67 12.16
C ALA A 48 54.83 -14.45 12.62
N LEU A 49 54.56 -13.36 13.36
CA LEU A 49 53.22 -13.02 13.83
C LEU A 49 52.30 -12.54 12.69
N VAL A 50 52.80 -11.74 11.74
CA VAL A 50 52.05 -11.36 10.53
C VAL A 50 51.73 -12.59 9.67
N LEU A 51 52.69 -13.50 9.48
CA LEU A 51 52.47 -14.75 8.73
C LEU A 51 51.47 -15.67 9.42
N SER A 52 51.46 -15.76 10.75
CA SER A 52 50.47 -16.56 11.49
C SER A 52 49.06 -15.97 11.38
N MET A 53 48.91 -14.63 11.47
CA MET A 53 47.63 -13.97 11.24
C MET A 53 47.12 -14.17 9.81
N LEU A 54 47.98 -14.04 8.79
CA LEU A 54 47.63 -14.32 7.39
C LEU A 54 47.22 -15.79 7.20
N TYR A 55 47.91 -16.74 7.83
CA TYR A 55 47.53 -18.15 7.79
C TYR A 55 46.14 -18.40 8.41
N VAL A 56 45.82 -17.78 9.55
CA VAL A 56 44.49 -17.85 10.18
C VAL A 56 43.41 -17.24 9.27
N ILE A 57 43.67 -16.08 8.64
CA ILE A 57 42.73 -15.45 7.71
C ILE A 57 42.49 -16.33 6.48
N ILE A 58 43.54 -16.92 5.91
CA ILE A 58 43.44 -17.80 4.72
C ILE A 58 42.70 -19.10 5.06
N THR A 59 43.00 -19.74 6.19
CA THR A 59 42.31 -20.96 6.63
C THR A 59 40.85 -20.68 6.96
N TYR A 60 40.54 -19.61 7.70
CA TYR A 60 39.17 -19.20 7.98
C TYR A 60 38.37 -18.90 6.70
N ARG A 61 38.97 -18.20 5.74
CA ARG A 61 38.33 -17.91 4.44
C ARG A 61 38.11 -19.18 3.60
N ARG A 62 39.05 -20.13 3.65
CA ARG A 62 38.94 -21.44 2.99
C ARG A 62 37.82 -22.28 3.61
N ASP A 63 37.77 -22.38 4.94
CA ASP A 63 36.72 -23.11 5.66
C ASP A 63 35.34 -22.48 5.45
N TYR A 64 35.24 -21.15 5.46
CA TYR A 64 33.99 -20.44 5.12
C TYR A 64 33.54 -20.76 3.69
N THR A 65 34.46 -20.80 2.73
CA THR A 65 34.15 -21.13 1.33
C THR A 65 33.73 -22.59 1.16
N LEU A 66 34.39 -23.52 1.87
CA LEU A 66 34.03 -24.94 1.91
C LEU A 66 32.65 -25.17 2.55
N ARG A 67 32.36 -24.55 3.70
CA ARG A 67 31.04 -24.61 4.33
C ARG A 67 29.95 -24.01 3.45
N LYS A 68 30.24 -22.90 2.76
CA LYS A 68 29.29 -22.30 1.81
C LYS A 68 29.03 -23.21 0.61
N ALA A 69 30.06 -23.86 0.07
CA ALA A 69 29.92 -24.84 -1.02
C ALA A 69 29.13 -26.10 -0.57
N GLN A 70 29.40 -26.62 0.62
CA GLN A 70 28.66 -27.76 1.20
C GLN A 70 27.20 -27.41 1.47
N ALA A 71 26.92 -26.22 2.02
CA ALA A 71 25.55 -25.74 2.22
C ALA A 71 24.79 -25.60 0.90
N PHE A 72 25.46 -25.11 -0.16
CA PHE A 72 24.88 -25.02 -1.50
C PHE A 72 24.59 -26.40 -2.11
N HIS A 73 25.48 -27.38 -1.91
CA HIS A 73 25.31 -28.75 -2.41
C HIS A 73 24.19 -29.52 -1.67
N LEU A 74 24.02 -29.31 -0.36
CA LEU A 74 22.88 -29.83 0.39
C LEU A 74 21.56 -29.15 -0.01
N GLN A 75 21.58 -27.88 -0.46
CA GLN A 75 20.41 -27.20 -1.00
C GLN A 75 20.02 -27.68 -2.40
N SER A 76 20.94 -28.26 -3.18
CA SER A 76 20.64 -28.73 -4.55
C SER A 76 20.09 -30.15 -4.65
N GLU A 77 20.18 -30.97 -3.60
CA GLU A 77 19.75 -32.39 -3.62
C GLU A 77 18.36 -32.64 -3.00
N ILE A 78 17.84 -31.69 -2.22
CA ILE A 78 16.44 -31.69 -1.80
C ILE A 78 15.61 -31.11 -2.94
N ASN A 79 14.36 -31.57 -3.11
CA ASN A 79 13.39 -30.95 -4.02
C ASN A 79 12.85 -29.63 -3.40
N VAL A 80 13.78 -28.70 -3.13
CA VAL A 80 13.61 -27.47 -2.35
C VAL A 80 12.51 -26.54 -2.88
N PRO A 81 12.28 -26.37 -4.20
CA PRO A 81 11.29 -25.43 -4.70
C PRO A 81 9.89 -25.67 -4.12
N THR A 82 9.46 -26.93 -4.03
CA THR A 82 8.13 -27.29 -3.52
C THR A 82 8.01 -27.03 -2.02
N PHE A 83 8.99 -27.45 -1.22
CA PHE A 83 8.96 -27.27 0.23
C PHE A 83 9.08 -25.79 0.66
N GLN A 84 9.91 -25.00 -0.02
CA GLN A 84 9.97 -23.55 0.21
C GLN A 84 8.69 -22.84 -0.23
N HIS A 85 8.07 -23.28 -1.34
CA HIS A 85 6.78 -22.75 -1.78
C HIS A 85 5.66 -23.08 -0.79
N GLU A 86 5.56 -24.31 -0.29
CA GLU A 86 4.59 -24.71 0.74
C GLU A 86 4.76 -23.91 2.04
N ILE A 87 6.00 -23.69 2.51
CA ILE A 87 6.26 -22.82 3.67
C ILE A 87 5.83 -21.37 3.38
N ALA A 88 6.13 -20.83 2.20
CA ALA A 88 5.77 -19.46 1.84
C ALA A 88 4.25 -19.27 1.70
N GLU A 89 3.52 -20.24 1.12
CA GLU A 89 2.05 -20.22 1.05
C GLU A 89 1.41 -20.39 2.43
N ARG A 90 1.98 -21.24 3.28
CA ARG A 90 1.51 -21.38 4.67
C ARG A 90 1.68 -20.09 5.46
N TYR A 91 2.87 -19.48 5.38
CA TYR A 91 3.16 -18.18 5.99
C TYR A 91 2.18 -17.10 5.49
N ARG A 92 1.99 -16.97 4.17
CA ARG A 92 0.99 -16.08 3.55
C ARG A 92 -0.41 -16.30 4.10
N ALA A 93 -0.86 -17.55 4.18
CA ALA A 93 -2.19 -17.91 4.65
C ALA A 93 -2.38 -17.70 6.16
N GLU A 94 -1.31 -17.81 6.96
CA GLU A 94 -1.33 -17.53 8.39
C GLU A 94 -1.33 -16.02 8.66
N THR A 95 -0.43 -15.24 8.02
CA THR A 95 -0.43 -13.76 8.12
C THR A 95 -1.76 -13.17 7.62
N ARG A 96 -2.33 -13.66 6.51
CA ARG A 96 -3.60 -13.16 5.95
C ARG A 96 -4.80 -13.32 6.89
N LYS A 97 -4.80 -14.30 7.80
CA LYS A 97 -5.88 -14.46 8.80
C LYS A 97 -5.83 -13.38 9.88
N ASN A 98 -4.63 -12.94 10.23
CA ASN A 98 -4.37 -12.02 11.32
C ASN A 98 -4.16 -10.58 10.83
N CYS A 99 -4.01 -10.34 9.53
CA CYS A 99 -3.77 -9.04 8.93
C CYS A 99 -4.94 -8.64 8.04
N GLN A 100 -5.64 -7.56 8.36
CA GLN A 100 -6.69 -6.96 7.53
C GLN A 100 -6.30 -5.53 7.16
N ILE A 101 -6.39 -5.17 5.88
CA ILE A 101 -6.16 -3.81 5.39
C ILE A 101 -7.48 -3.29 4.82
N ILE A 102 -8.01 -2.23 5.42
CA ILE A 102 -9.22 -1.57 4.95
C ILE A 102 -8.81 -0.29 4.25
N TYR A 103 -8.97 -0.26 2.93
CA TYR A 103 -8.79 0.96 2.15
C TYR A 103 -10.16 1.64 2.01
N VAL A 104 -10.33 2.80 2.63
CA VAL A 104 -11.48 3.68 2.46
C VAL A 104 -11.30 4.45 1.15
N LEU A 105 -11.87 3.91 0.08
CA LEU A 105 -11.85 4.54 -1.24
C LEU A 105 -12.93 5.61 -1.32
N GLY A 106 -12.60 6.75 -1.88
CA GLY A 106 -13.55 7.77 -2.26
C GLY A 106 -12.89 8.71 -3.24
N VAL A 107 -13.70 9.31 -4.11
CA VAL A 107 -13.23 10.48 -4.85
C VAL A 107 -12.88 11.61 -3.88
N GLU A 108 -12.04 12.53 -4.31
CA GLU A 108 -11.77 13.80 -3.63
C GLU A 108 -13.07 14.42 -3.06
N GLY A 109 -13.04 14.96 -1.84
CA GLY A 109 -14.25 15.52 -1.22
C GLY A 109 -15.31 14.53 -0.70
N ALA A 110 -15.15 13.20 -0.87
CA ALA A 110 -16.12 12.18 -0.42
C ALA A 110 -16.20 11.91 1.10
N THR A 111 -15.86 12.90 1.95
CA THR A 111 -16.03 12.85 3.42
C THR A 111 -15.21 11.77 4.14
N HIS A 112 -14.10 11.31 3.56
CA HIS A 112 -13.18 10.34 4.21
C HIS A 112 -12.75 10.77 5.62
N HIS A 113 -12.39 12.04 5.84
CA HIS A 113 -12.09 12.59 7.18
C HIS A 113 -13.25 12.51 8.19
N GLY A 114 -14.51 12.53 7.73
CA GLY A 114 -15.66 12.35 8.60
C GLY A 114 -15.98 10.87 8.87
N PHE A 115 -15.68 9.98 7.92
CA PHE A 115 -15.96 8.55 8.04
C PHE A 115 -14.85 7.78 8.79
N ALA A 116 -13.58 8.16 8.65
CA ALA A 116 -12.47 7.47 9.30
C ALA A 116 -12.63 7.36 10.84
N PRO A 117 -13.09 8.39 11.58
CA PRO A 117 -13.41 8.26 13.01
C PRO A 117 -14.53 7.26 13.32
N ILE A 118 -15.59 7.20 12.50
CA ILE A 118 -16.68 6.22 12.67
C ILE A 118 -16.12 4.80 12.58
N LEU A 119 -15.27 4.54 11.57
CA LEU A 119 -14.63 3.25 11.38
C LEU A 119 -13.63 2.94 12.51
N GLU A 120 -12.86 3.92 12.97
CA GLU A 120 -11.95 3.77 14.11
C GLU A 120 -12.69 3.37 15.40
N TYR A 121 -13.79 4.06 15.74
CA TYR A 121 -14.63 3.68 16.88
C TYR A 121 -15.26 2.29 16.70
N LEU A 122 -15.74 1.95 15.50
CA LEU A 122 -16.29 0.63 15.23
C LEU A 122 -15.23 -0.47 15.39
N ALA A 123 -14.00 -0.21 14.96
CA ALA A 123 -12.86 -1.13 15.00
C ALA A 123 -12.30 -1.32 16.41
N ASN A 124 -12.15 -0.23 17.18
CA ASN A 124 -11.66 -0.27 18.57
C ASN A 124 -12.60 -1.03 19.52
N ASN A 125 -13.88 -1.18 19.16
CA ASN A 125 -14.84 -2.01 19.90
C ASN A 125 -14.76 -3.52 19.56
N GLN A 126 -13.85 -3.93 18.67
CA GLN A 126 -13.75 -5.33 18.22
C GLN A 126 -12.82 -6.18 19.08
N VAL A 127 -13.24 -7.43 19.24
CA VAL A 127 -12.52 -8.49 19.95
C VAL A 127 -12.59 -9.72 19.07
N ASP A 128 -11.47 -10.41 18.89
CA ASP A 128 -11.44 -11.65 18.13
C ASP A 128 -12.23 -12.74 18.88
N PRO A 129 -13.32 -13.29 18.28
CA PRO A 129 -14.10 -14.35 18.94
C PRO A 129 -13.33 -15.65 19.12
N ALA A 130 -12.22 -15.88 18.40
CA ALA A 130 -11.41 -17.09 18.53
C ALA A 130 -10.43 -17.03 19.72
N THR A 131 -9.78 -15.88 19.94
CA THR A 131 -8.76 -15.69 20.99
C THR A 131 -9.24 -14.90 22.21
N GLY A 132 -10.33 -14.14 22.09
CA GLY A 132 -10.78 -13.19 23.11
C GLY A 132 -9.93 -11.92 23.22
N ILE A 133 -8.99 -11.70 22.28
CA ILE A 133 -8.06 -10.56 22.32
C ILE A 133 -8.63 -9.38 21.51
N PRO A 134 -8.57 -8.14 22.03
CA PRO A 134 -8.92 -6.94 21.27
C PRO A 134 -8.05 -6.77 20.01
N TYR A 135 -8.68 -6.35 18.90
CA TYR A 135 -7.98 -6.06 17.66
C TYR A 135 -6.91 -4.99 17.87
N ASP A 136 -5.87 -5.01 17.03
CA ASP A 136 -4.86 -3.97 16.99
C ASP A 136 -5.16 -3.02 15.84
N ILE A 137 -5.62 -1.81 16.15
CA ILE A 137 -6.11 -0.86 15.14
C ILE A 137 -5.02 0.17 14.84
N VAL A 138 -4.62 0.28 13.57
CA VAL A 138 -3.66 1.29 13.11
C VAL A 138 -4.29 2.16 12.03
N MET A 139 -4.73 3.35 12.44
CA MET A 139 -5.12 4.41 11.51
C MET A 139 -3.87 5.02 10.84
N SER A 140 -3.88 5.19 9.52
CA SER A 140 -2.84 5.91 8.78
C SER A 140 -1.40 5.37 9.00
N SER A 141 -1.21 4.05 8.90
CA SER A 141 0.09 3.39 9.09
C SER A 141 1.21 4.00 8.22
N ARG A 142 2.35 4.34 8.85
CA ARG A 142 3.51 4.92 8.15
C ARG A 142 4.23 3.91 7.25
N ALA A 143 4.29 2.63 7.64
CA ALA A 143 4.84 1.57 6.82
C ALA A 143 3.98 1.35 5.57
N LEU A 144 2.66 1.24 5.74
CA LEU A 144 1.75 1.10 4.60
C LEU A 144 1.81 2.33 3.69
N LYS A 145 1.78 3.56 4.25
CA LYS A 145 1.86 4.79 3.44
C LYS A 145 3.22 4.95 2.72
N PHE A 146 4.33 4.42 3.27
CA PHE A 146 5.60 4.29 2.55
C PHE A 146 5.52 3.26 1.42
N GLY A 147 5.06 2.04 1.73
CA GLY A 147 4.94 0.95 0.76
C GLY A 147 4.03 1.30 -0.41
N VAL A 148 2.87 1.91 -0.12
CA VAL A 148 1.82 2.22 -1.10
C VAL A 148 2.11 3.53 -1.84
N PHE A 149 2.32 4.66 -1.13
CA PHE A 149 2.42 5.98 -1.77
C PHE A 149 3.83 6.56 -1.84
N GLY A 150 4.85 5.88 -1.30
CA GLY A 150 6.22 6.41 -1.20
C GLY A 150 6.41 7.51 -0.15
N TRP A 151 5.42 7.70 0.74
CA TRP A 151 5.48 8.68 1.82
C TRP A 151 6.48 8.29 2.92
N TYR A 152 6.81 9.22 3.81
CA TYR A 152 7.62 8.94 5.00
C TYR A 152 8.95 8.23 4.72
N LYS A 153 9.78 8.74 3.79
CA LYS A 153 11.09 8.15 3.45
C LYS A 153 11.99 7.80 4.66
N ALA A 154 11.93 8.57 5.75
CA ALA A 154 12.65 8.28 7.00
C ALA A 154 12.11 7.06 7.80
N HIS A 155 10.93 6.56 7.45
CA HIS A 155 10.43 5.27 7.90
C HIS A 155 10.83 4.15 6.92
N GLY A 156 10.82 4.41 5.61
CA GLY A 156 11.44 3.52 4.61
C GLY A 156 12.90 3.16 4.90
N MET A 157 13.70 4.14 5.36
CA MET A 157 15.08 3.89 5.83
C MET A 157 15.17 3.00 7.08
N ARG A 158 14.15 3.01 7.95
CA ARG A 158 14.07 2.08 9.10
C ARG A 158 13.65 0.68 8.68
N LEU A 159 12.83 0.58 7.64
CA LEU A 159 12.57 -0.68 6.93
C LEU A 159 13.77 -1.14 6.08
N GLY A 160 14.89 -0.41 6.06
CA GLY A 160 16.14 -0.80 5.39
C GLY A 160 16.21 -0.47 3.90
N PHE A 161 15.31 0.38 3.39
CA PHE A 161 15.37 0.91 2.01
C PHE A 161 16.16 2.21 1.95
N ASN A 162 16.70 2.53 0.77
CA ASN A 162 17.43 3.78 0.56
C ASN A 162 16.46 4.98 0.39
N ALA A 163 16.97 6.14 -0.02
CA ALA A 163 16.16 7.34 -0.26
C ALA A 163 15.17 7.22 -1.44
N GLU A 164 15.29 6.15 -2.23
CA GLU A 164 14.39 5.76 -3.32
C GLU A 164 13.42 4.69 -2.82
N THR A 165 12.11 4.91 -3.02
CA THR A 165 11.08 3.94 -2.67
C THR A 165 11.04 2.86 -3.77
N PRO A 166 11.18 1.56 -3.44
CA PRO A 166 11.06 0.48 -4.43
C PRO A 166 9.69 0.48 -5.13
N PRO A 167 9.56 -0.20 -6.30
CA PRO A 167 8.27 -0.44 -6.93
C PRO A 167 7.24 -1.03 -5.96
N LEU A 168 5.96 -0.71 -6.16
CA LEU A 168 4.86 -1.16 -5.30
C LEU A 168 4.79 -2.69 -5.14
N GLU A 169 5.08 -3.41 -6.22
CA GLU A 169 5.04 -4.89 -6.27
C GLU A 169 6.37 -5.55 -5.84
N ASP A 170 7.35 -4.78 -5.36
CA ASP A 170 8.62 -5.33 -4.90
C ASP A 170 8.39 -6.30 -3.72
N PRO A 171 8.79 -7.59 -3.84
CA PRO A 171 8.46 -8.57 -2.81
C PRO A 171 9.11 -8.30 -1.45
N GLU A 172 10.27 -7.65 -1.43
CA GLU A 172 10.97 -7.29 -0.19
C GLU A 172 10.28 -6.09 0.47
N LEU A 173 9.86 -5.08 -0.30
CA LEU A 173 9.03 -3.98 0.20
C LEU A 173 7.74 -4.50 0.84
N VAL A 174 6.99 -5.34 0.13
CA VAL A 174 5.74 -5.90 0.62
C VAL A 174 5.96 -6.71 1.90
N GLN A 175 6.96 -7.61 1.92
CA GLN A 175 7.24 -8.44 3.11
C GLN A 175 7.66 -7.60 4.32
N ARG A 176 8.51 -6.59 4.13
CA ARG A 176 8.95 -5.73 5.24
C ARG A 176 7.82 -4.81 5.75
N VAL A 177 6.96 -4.30 4.87
CA VAL A 177 5.78 -3.52 5.26
C VAL A 177 4.78 -4.39 6.01
N ILE A 178 4.46 -5.60 5.50
CA ILE A 178 3.58 -6.56 6.16
C ILE A 178 4.11 -6.94 7.55
N ALA A 179 5.41 -7.21 7.69
CA ALA A 179 6.01 -7.58 8.97
C ALA A 179 6.01 -6.44 10.02
N ASP A 180 5.97 -5.18 9.58
CA ASP A 180 5.86 -4.01 10.47
C ASP A 180 4.39 -3.75 10.88
N ILE A 181 3.44 -3.82 9.94
CA ILE A 181 2.02 -3.51 10.22
C ILE A 181 1.23 -4.67 10.81
N CYS A 182 1.65 -5.90 10.55
CA CYS A 182 0.97 -7.13 10.98
C CYS A 182 1.99 -8.15 11.50
N PRO A 183 2.67 -7.87 12.63
CA PRO A 183 3.58 -8.82 13.26
C PRO A 183 2.86 -10.11 13.67
N ASN A 184 3.59 -11.22 13.72
CA ASN A 184 3.04 -12.50 14.19
C ASN A 184 3.01 -12.57 15.73
N ASP A 185 2.29 -11.65 16.38
CA ASP A 185 2.17 -11.57 17.85
C ASP A 185 0.94 -12.34 18.41
N GLY A 186 0.08 -12.85 17.53
CA GLY A 186 -1.15 -13.59 17.86
C GLY A 186 -2.43 -12.74 17.88
N ARG A 187 -2.34 -11.43 17.66
CA ARG A 187 -3.49 -10.52 17.54
C ARG A 187 -3.98 -10.44 16.10
N LYS A 188 -5.20 -9.94 15.90
CA LYS A 188 -5.69 -9.50 14.60
C LYS A 188 -5.40 -8.00 14.45
N HIS A 189 -4.54 -7.64 13.50
CA HIS A 189 -4.22 -6.27 13.13
C HIS A 189 -5.17 -5.79 12.03
N VAL A 190 -5.70 -4.58 12.21
CA VAL A 190 -6.57 -3.90 11.25
C VAL A 190 -5.92 -2.56 10.91
N ILE A 191 -5.52 -2.43 9.65
CA ILE A 191 -4.83 -1.25 9.15
C ILE A 191 -5.82 -0.46 8.30
N VAL A 192 -6.15 0.76 8.71
CA VAL A 192 -7.08 1.62 7.98
C VAL A 192 -6.28 2.64 7.18
N GLU A 193 -6.48 2.60 5.86
CA GLU A 193 -5.95 3.54 4.89
C GLU A 193 -7.07 4.42 4.35
N ASP A 194 -6.95 5.73 4.51
CA ASP A 194 -7.99 6.73 4.27
C ASP A 194 -7.58 7.84 3.30
N ASN A 195 -6.38 7.77 2.72
CA ASN A 195 -5.93 8.74 1.72
C ASN A 195 -6.85 8.74 0.49
N SER A 196 -7.42 9.92 0.21
CA SER A 196 -8.28 10.17 -0.96
C SER A 196 -7.65 9.79 -2.31
N PHE A 197 -8.53 9.56 -3.28
CA PHE A 197 -8.22 9.28 -4.68
C PHE A 197 -8.89 10.36 -5.55
N PRO A 198 -8.19 11.08 -6.46
CA PRO A 198 -6.75 11.05 -6.72
C PRO A 198 -5.91 11.67 -5.58
N CYS A 199 -4.60 11.84 -5.82
CA CYS A 199 -3.75 12.73 -5.02
C CYS A 199 -4.27 14.20 -5.02
N GLY A 200 -3.64 15.05 -4.19
CA GLY A 200 -3.89 16.49 -4.20
C GLY A 200 -3.48 17.20 -5.50
N GLN A 201 -3.39 18.53 -5.47
CA GLN A 201 -2.97 19.34 -6.62
C GLN A 201 -1.54 19.02 -7.10
N GLU A 202 -1.20 19.52 -8.30
CA GLU A 202 0.13 19.34 -8.92
C GLU A 202 1.28 19.80 -7.98
N ASP A 203 1.05 20.87 -7.21
CA ASP A 203 2.00 21.48 -6.26
C ASP A 203 1.95 20.89 -4.84
N ASP A 204 1.19 19.81 -4.61
CA ASP A 204 1.10 19.14 -3.31
C ASP A 204 2.49 18.66 -2.86
N ARG A 205 2.90 19.09 -1.65
CA ARG A 205 4.22 18.81 -1.09
C ARG A 205 4.39 17.38 -0.57
N ARG A 206 3.31 16.59 -0.51
CA ARG A 206 3.35 15.18 -0.10
C ARG A 206 4.08 14.35 -1.18
N SER A 207 5.02 13.51 -0.76
CA SER A 207 5.89 12.77 -1.69
C SER A 207 5.21 11.55 -2.32
N TYR A 208 4.22 11.78 -3.18
CA TYR A 208 3.52 10.73 -3.91
C TYR A 208 4.45 10.00 -4.90
N ARG A 209 4.13 8.74 -5.23
CA ARG A 209 4.76 8.03 -6.36
C ARG A 209 4.49 8.72 -7.70
N VAL A 210 3.29 9.28 -7.85
CA VAL A 210 2.85 10.03 -9.02
C VAL A 210 2.08 11.26 -8.52
N HIS A 211 2.34 12.44 -9.09
CA HIS A 211 1.64 13.71 -8.77
C HIS A 211 0.61 14.05 -9.84
N ARG A 212 -0.38 14.89 -9.51
CA ARG A 212 -1.43 15.32 -10.46
C ARG A 212 -0.76 15.95 -11.68
N GLN A 213 -1.14 15.51 -12.89
CA GLN A 213 -0.44 15.91 -14.11
C GLN A 213 -1.09 17.14 -14.74
N HIS A 214 -0.28 18.10 -15.18
CA HIS A 214 -0.74 19.32 -15.83
C HIS A 214 -1.61 19.06 -17.08
N ASP A 215 -1.25 18.05 -17.88
CA ASP A 215 -1.95 17.76 -19.14
C ASP A 215 -3.41 17.30 -18.94
N TRP A 216 -3.76 16.77 -17.77
CA TRP A 216 -5.14 16.38 -17.44
C TRP A 216 -6.13 17.56 -17.48
N LEU A 217 -5.65 18.80 -17.38
CA LEU A 217 -6.46 20.02 -17.56
C LEU A 217 -7.08 20.13 -18.98
N ARG A 218 -6.60 19.34 -19.95
CA ARG A 218 -7.03 19.37 -21.36
C ARG A 218 -7.53 18.02 -21.89
N MET A 219 -7.44 16.96 -21.10
CA MET A 219 -7.80 15.59 -21.51
C MET A 219 -9.27 15.28 -21.20
N SER A 220 -9.89 14.38 -21.95
CA SER A 220 -11.22 13.85 -21.60
C SER A 220 -11.17 12.96 -20.35
N PRO A 221 -12.33 12.65 -19.71
CA PRO A 221 -12.39 11.69 -18.61
C PRO A 221 -11.81 10.32 -19.00
N GLU A 222 -12.09 9.86 -20.22
CA GLU A 222 -11.60 8.60 -20.77
C GLU A 222 -10.09 8.64 -21.03
N GLU A 223 -9.58 9.73 -21.62
CA GLU A 223 -8.13 9.91 -21.82
C GLU A 223 -7.37 9.91 -20.49
N ILE A 224 -7.90 10.55 -19.44
CA ILE A 224 -7.34 10.48 -18.08
C ILE A 224 -7.40 9.04 -17.57
N ALA A 225 -8.53 8.35 -17.75
CA ALA A 225 -8.75 6.99 -17.28
C ALA A 225 -7.92 5.91 -18.02
N ASP A 226 -7.50 6.19 -19.25
CA ASP A 226 -6.62 5.34 -20.06
C ASP A 226 -5.14 5.70 -19.90
N SER A 227 -4.82 6.87 -19.33
CA SER A 227 -3.45 7.31 -19.10
C SER A 227 -2.70 6.46 -18.05
N GLU A 228 -1.41 6.22 -18.28
CA GLU A 228 -0.54 5.55 -17.30
C GLU A 228 -0.50 6.31 -15.97
N SER A 229 -0.39 7.64 -16.02
CA SER A 229 -0.36 8.47 -14.83
C SER A 229 -1.66 8.35 -14.03
N GLY A 230 -2.83 8.45 -14.67
CA GLY A 230 -4.14 8.30 -14.01
C GLY A 230 -4.35 6.93 -13.36
N ASN A 231 -3.87 5.85 -13.98
CA ASN A 231 -3.99 4.50 -13.42
C ASN A 231 -3.06 4.20 -12.23
N ASN A 232 -2.07 5.07 -11.96
CA ASN A 232 -1.08 4.90 -10.89
C ASN A 232 -1.28 5.87 -9.71
N GLN A 233 -2.47 6.45 -9.55
CA GLN A 233 -2.67 7.72 -8.83
C GLN A 233 -3.72 7.70 -7.71
N PRO A 234 -3.39 8.03 -6.44
CA PRO A 234 -2.05 8.22 -5.85
C PRO A 234 -1.24 6.92 -5.76
N THR A 235 -1.91 5.79 -6.05
CA THR A 235 -1.33 4.45 -6.17
C THR A 235 -2.12 3.66 -7.21
N ASN A 236 -1.50 2.63 -7.78
CA ASN A 236 -2.17 1.69 -8.66
C ASN A 236 -2.96 0.66 -7.83
N LEU A 237 -4.29 0.75 -7.83
CA LEU A 237 -5.15 -0.12 -7.01
C LEU A 237 -5.04 -1.60 -7.39
N ASN A 238 -4.87 -1.91 -8.68
CA ASN A 238 -4.69 -3.30 -9.15
C ASN A 238 -3.38 -3.89 -8.62
N ALA A 239 -2.27 -3.15 -8.77
CA ALA A 239 -0.97 -3.58 -8.28
C ALA A 239 -0.93 -3.63 -6.74
N PHE A 240 -1.60 -2.70 -6.04
CA PHE A 240 -1.73 -2.73 -4.58
C PHE A 240 -2.47 -3.98 -4.12
N TYR A 241 -3.65 -4.25 -4.68
CA TYR A 241 -4.42 -5.43 -4.33
C TYR A 241 -3.63 -6.71 -4.63
N LYS A 242 -3.02 -6.83 -5.82
CA LYS A 242 -2.20 -7.97 -6.22
C LYS A 242 -0.98 -8.19 -5.31
N ALA A 243 -0.32 -7.12 -4.87
CA ALA A 243 0.86 -7.20 -4.01
C ALA A 243 0.54 -7.57 -2.56
N TYR A 244 -0.52 -6.98 -1.97
CA TYR A 244 -0.83 -7.12 -0.54
C TYR A 244 -1.85 -8.23 -0.22
N SER A 245 -2.81 -8.52 -1.12
CA SER A 245 -3.80 -9.59 -0.89
C SER A 245 -3.24 -11.01 -0.66
N PRO A 246 -2.02 -11.38 -1.08
CA PRO A 246 -1.41 -12.64 -0.67
C PRO A 246 -1.19 -12.75 0.85
N TYR A 247 -0.95 -11.63 1.53
CA TYR A 247 -0.49 -11.55 2.93
C TYR A 247 -1.50 -10.91 3.89
N ALA A 248 -2.50 -10.16 3.38
CA ALA A 248 -3.50 -9.46 4.19
C ALA A 248 -4.88 -9.57 3.54
N ASP A 249 -5.95 -9.62 4.35
CA ASP A 249 -7.32 -9.46 3.88
C ASP A 249 -7.56 -8.00 3.50
N VAL A 250 -7.41 -7.68 2.22
CA VAL A 250 -7.65 -6.33 1.69
C VAL A 250 -9.14 -6.16 1.41
N LYS A 251 -9.77 -5.19 2.06
CA LYS A 251 -11.16 -4.77 1.87
C LYS A 251 -11.23 -3.31 1.44
N PHE A 252 -12.22 -2.97 0.62
CA PHE A 252 -12.45 -1.61 0.16
C PHE A 252 -13.82 -1.09 0.65
N LEU A 253 -13.82 0.01 1.40
CA LEU A 253 -15.06 0.74 1.73
C LEU A 253 -15.17 1.92 0.78
N VAL A 254 -16.13 1.89 -0.14
CA VAL A 254 -16.29 2.88 -1.21
C VAL A 254 -17.27 3.94 -0.73
N LEU A 255 -16.78 5.14 -0.42
CA LEU A 255 -17.59 6.29 -0.02
C LEU A 255 -18.20 6.95 -1.26
N HIS A 256 -19.53 6.99 -1.30
CA HIS A 256 -20.29 7.77 -2.27
C HIS A 256 -20.88 9.01 -1.60
N ARG A 257 -20.51 10.18 -2.13
CA ARG A 257 -21.10 11.48 -1.83
C ARG A 257 -21.72 12.07 -3.11
N PRO A 258 -22.84 12.82 -3.03
CA PRO A 258 -23.44 13.48 -4.19
C PRO A 258 -22.44 14.26 -5.04
N TYR A 259 -22.56 14.11 -6.36
CA TYR A 259 -21.59 14.62 -7.34
C TYR A 259 -21.31 16.12 -7.22
N LEU A 260 -22.36 16.95 -7.17
CA LEU A 260 -22.21 18.40 -7.05
C LEU A 260 -21.56 18.82 -5.71
N GLU A 261 -21.80 18.09 -4.63
CA GLU A 261 -21.14 18.36 -3.35
C GLU A 261 -19.65 17.98 -3.36
N VAL A 262 -19.26 16.94 -4.09
CA VAL A 262 -17.86 16.58 -4.35
C VAL A 262 -17.17 17.72 -5.09
N ILE A 263 -17.69 18.16 -6.23
CA ILE A 263 -17.09 19.27 -7.01
C ILE A 263 -17.07 20.58 -6.21
N ALA A 264 -18.15 20.90 -5.49
CA ALA A 264 -18.22 22.10 -4.67
C ALA A 264 -17.19 22.10 -3.52
N SER A 265 -16.72 20.94 -3.04
CA SER A 265 -15.74 20.88 -1.96
C SER A 265 -14.39 21.49 -2.36
N HIS A 266 -14.00 21.37 -3.63
CA HIS A 266 -12.73 21.83 -4.20
C HIS A 266 -12.93 22.71 -5.46
N ALA A 267 -13.98 23.54 -5.50
CA ALA A 267 -14.40 24.31 -6.68
C ALA A 267 -13.34 25.25 -7.29
N GLU A 268 -12.32 25.66 -6.53
CA GLU A 268 -11.21 26.51 -7.00
C GLU A 268 -10.04 25.71 -7.61
N TRP A 269 -10.08 24.37 -7.55
CA TRP A 269 -9.01 23.51 -8.06
C TRP A 269 -9.04 23.41 -9.60
N ASP A 270 -7.91 23.05 -10.19
CA ASP A 270 -7.76 22.73 -11.62
C ASP A 270 -8.23 23.85 -12.58
N THR A 271 -8.08 25.11 -12.20
CA THR A 271 -8.57 26.30 -12.93
C THR A 271 -10.11 26.51 -12.93
N GLY A 272 -10.86 25.71 -12.17
CA GLY A 272 -12.29 25.92 -11.90
C GLY A 272 -13.12 24.64 -11.85
N PRO A 273 -14.39 24.73 -11.42
CA PRO A 273 -15.19 23.56 -11.07
C PRO A 273 -15.52 22.66 -12.26
N VAL A 274 -15.60 23.21 -13.48
CA VAL A 274 -15.85 22.45 -14.72
C VAL A 274 -14.66 21.56 -15.09
N VAL A 275 -13.43 22.08 -15.01
CA VAL A 275 -12.20 21.34 -15.32
C VAL A 275 -11.88 20.35 -14.21
N HIS A 276 -12.03 20.76 -12.94
CA HIS A 276 -11.94 19.87 -11.78
C HIS A 276 -12.90 18.68 -11.93
N SER A 277 -14.17 18.96 -12.24
CA SER A 277 -15.19 17.95 -12.53
C SER A 277 -14.82 17.00 -13.65
N ASN A 278 -14.21 17.50 -14.72
CA ASN A 278 -13.75 16.67 -15.81
C ASN A 278 -12.70 15.64 -15.36
N ILE A 279 -11.74 16.08 -14.54
CA ILE A 279 -10.69 15.22 -13.97
C ILE A 279 -11.28 14.20 -12.98
N ILE A 280 -12.20 14.62 -12.10
CA ILE A 280 -12.88 13.74 -11.15
C ILE A 280 -13.67 12.63 -11.86
N ARG A 281 -14.32 12.91 -13.00
CA ARG A 281 -14.98 11.86 -13.81
C ARG A 281 -13.99 10.81 -14.31
N GLY A 282 -12.80 11.20 -14.75
CA GLY A 282 -11.75 10.25 -15.14
C GLY A 282 -11.38 9.30 -14.01
N PHE A 283 -11.25 9.82 -12.79
CA PHE A 283 -11.01 8.99 -11.61
C PHE A 283 -12.21 8.13 -11.20
N MET A 284 -13.45 8.58 -11.40
CA MET A 284 -14.64 7.73 -11.23
C MET A 284 -14.65 6.56 -12.22
N ILE A 285 -14.21 6.76 -13.46
CA ILE A 285 -14.05 5.69 -14.46
C ILE A 285 -12.95 4.69 -14.03
N ILE A 286 -11.79 5.17 -13.57
CA ILE A 286 -10.70 4.31 -13.07
C ILE A 286 -11.18 3.48 -11.87
N LEU A 287 -11.78 4.12 -10.87
CA LEU A 287 -12.35 3.43 -9.70
C LEU A 287 -13.40 2.41 -10.14
N ARG A 288 -14.29 2.76 -11.08
CA ARG A 288 -15.33 1.83 -11.52
C ARG A 288 -14.75 0.59 -12.22
N ARG A 289 -13.78 0.77 -13.12
CA ARG A 289 -13.06 -0.33 -13.79
C ARG A 289 -12.36 -1.26 -12.78
N PHE A 290 -11.75 -0.69 -11.73
CA PHE A 290 -11.17 -1.46 -10.64
C PHE A 290 -12.24 -2.26 -9.88
N LEU A 291 -13.32 -1.62 -9.45
CA LEU A 291 -14.39 -2.27 -8.67
C LEU A 291 -15.12 -3.38 -9.45
N ASP A 292 -15.36 -3.19 -10.75
CA ASP A 292 -15.98 -4.20 -11.63
C ASP A 292 -15.06 -5.41 -11.87
N SER A 293 -13.75 -5.20 -11.94
CA SER A 293 -12.77 -6.30 -12.06
C SER A 293 -12.45 -6.99 -10.73
N HIS A 294 -12.73 -6.33 -9.60
CA HIS A 294 -12.41 -6.78 -8.24
C HIS A 294 -13.64 -6.87 -7.34
N MET A 295 -14.74 -7.48 -7.83
CA MET A 295 -15.96 -7.64 -7.02
C MET A 295 -15.81 -8.69 -5.91
N ILE A 296 -15.09 -9.79 -6.21
CA ILE A 296 -14.94 -10.97 -5.35
C ILE A 296 -13.45 -11.26 -5.14
N ASP A 297 -13.07 -11.59 -3.91
CA ASP A 297 -11.72 -12.07 -3.58
C ASP A 297 -11.57 -13.52 -4.06
N PRO A 298 -10.66 -13.82 -5.01
CA PRO A 298 -10.45 -15.18 -5.49
C PRO A 298 -9.95 -16.15 -4.40
N LYS A 299 -9.41 -15.66 -3.28
CA LYS A 299 -8.97 -16.51 -2.15
C LYS A 299 -10.10 -16.93 -1.21
N THR A 300 -11.07 -16.06 -0.96
CA THR A 300 -12.16 -16.31 0.02
C THR A 300 -13.54 -16.48 -0.59
N GLY A 301 -13.73 -16.13 -1.86
CA GLY A 301 -15.05 -16.11 -2.52
C GLY A 301 -15.99 -15.01 -2.00
N ARG A 302 -15.50 -14.10 -1.14
CA ARG A 302 -16.29 -13.02 -0.52
C ARG A 302 -16.18 -11.72 -1.31
N LYS A 303 -17.11 -10.80 -1.09
CA LYS A 303 -17.01 -9.44 -1.64
C LYS A 303 -15.71 -8.76 -1.19
N LEU A 304 -15.10 -8.04 -2.12
CA LEU A 304 -13.91 -7.21 -1.88
C LEU A 304 -14.26 -5.77 -1.51
N TRP A 305 -15.43 -5.28 -1.93
CA TRP A 305 -15.86 -3.91 -1.68
C TRP A 305 -17.32 -3.79 -1.25
N HIS A 306 -17.61 -2.71 -0.54
CA HIS A 306 -18.94 -2.30 -0.11
C HIS A 306 -19.12 -0.79 -0.32
N LEU A 307 -20.29 -0.39 -0.82
CA LEU A 307 -20.61 1.00 -1.14
C LEU A 307 -21.38 1.66 0.02
N ILE A 308 -20.83 2.75 0.55
CA ILE A 308 -21.42 3.55 1.62
C ILE A 308 -21.93 4.86 1.01
N CYS A 309 -23.25 4.97 0.83
CA CYS A 309 -23.90 6.22 0.40
C CYS A 309 -23.98 7.20 1.59
N VAL A 310 -22.97 8.04 1.74
CA VAL A 310 -22.79 9.01 2.85
C VAL A 310 -24.04 9.86 3.11
N GLU A 311 -24.76 10.24 2.04
CA GLU A 311 -26.02 10.99 2.10
C GLU A 311 -27.11 10.32 2.96
N LYS A 312 -27.17 8.97 2.98
CA LYS A 312 -28.17 8.20 3.75
C LYS A 312 -27.95 8.25 5.27
N HIS A 313 -27.00 9.05 5.74
CA HIS A 313 -26.66 9.22 7.15
C HIS A 313 -26.69 10.70 7.59
N PHE A 314 -27.06 11.59 6.66
CA PHE A 314 -27.24 13.02 6.90
C PHE A 314 -28.68 13.31 7.37
N ALA A 315 -28.82 14.09 8.45
CA ALA A 315 -30.11 14.43 9.04
C ALA A 315 -31.06 15.19 8.10
N LYS A 316 -30.52 15.94 7.13
CA LYS A 316 -31.32 16.66 6.12
C LYS A 316 -32.23 15.74 5.28
N PHE A 317 -31.86 14.47 5.07
CA PHE A 317 -32.68 13.51 4.31
C PHE A 317 -33.75 12.80 5.15
N TYR A 318 -33.76 13.02 6.47
CA TYR A 318 -34.72 12.47 7.41
C TYR A 318 -35.60 13.56 8.05
N ASN A 319 -35.67 14.76 7.44
CA ASN A 319 -36.32 15.94 8.02
C ASN A 319 -35.85 16.26 9.46
N PHE A 320 -34.60 15.91 9.79
CA PHE A 320 -34.02 16.02 11.14
C PHE A 320 -34.75 15.19 12.22
N ASP A 321 -35.37 14.06 11.83
CA ASP A 321 -35.86 13.03 12.78
C ASP A 321 -34.68 12.21 13.34
N ASP A 322 -34.25 12.54 14.57
CA ASP A 322 -33.15 11.88 15.28
C ASP A 322 -33.32 10.35 15.38
N VAL A 323 -34.55 9.83 15.47
CA VAL A 323 -34.81 8.39 15.58
C VAL A 323 -34.55 7.71 14.23
N ALA A 324 -35.05 8.30 13.15
CA ALA A 324 -34.80 7.80 11.80
C ALA A 324 -33.31 7.89 11.43
N VAL A 325 -32.65 8.99 11.79
CA VAL A 325 -31.19 9.17 11.63
C VAL A 325 -30.41 8.11 12.41
N ALA A 326 -30.72 7.91 13.69
CA ALA A 326 -30.04 6.92 14.52
C ALA A 326 -30.21 5.50 13.96
N GLN A 327 -31.40 5.15 13.47
CA GLN A 327 -31.65 3.85 12.85
C GLN A 327 -30.89 3.67 11.53
N ALA A 328 -30.84 4.71 10.67
CA ALA A 328 -30.08 4.66 9.42
C ALA A 328 -28.58 4.51 9.66
N ARG A 329 -28.04 5.24 10.65
CA ARG A 329 -26.65 5.16 11.10
C ARG A 329 -26.31 3.79 11.68
N LYS A 330 -27.19 3.23 12.52
CA LYS A 330 -27.08 1.87 13.06
C LYS A 330 -27.06 0.79 11.96
N ASN A 331 -27.93 0.91 10.96
CA ASN A 331 -27.97 -0.03 9.84
C ASN A 331 -26.65 -0.03 9.06
N MET A 332 -26.06 1.14 8.81
CA MET A 332 -24.76 1.22 8.13
C MET A 332 -23.61 0.63 8.95
N LEU A 333 -23.58 0.85 10.28
CA LEU A 333 -22.59 0.16 11.14
C LEU A 333 -22.74 -1.36 11.07
N HIS A 334 -23.98 -1.87 11.05
CA HIS A 334 -24.26 -3.30 10.88
C HIS A 334 -23.78 -3.81 9.51
N GLU A 335 -24.09 -3.11 8.42
CA GLU A 335 -23.65 -3.46 7.06
C GLU A 335 -22.12 -3.47 6.92
N VAL A 336 -21.43 -2.45 7.44
CA VAL A 336 -19.96 -2.34 7.44
C VAL A 336 -19.33 -3.44 8.29
N ALA A 337 -19.78 -3.66 9.52
CA ALA A 337 -19.25 -4.73 10.38
C ALA A 337 -19.47 -6.12 9.75
N SER A 338 -20.63 -6.38 9.16
CA SER A 338 -20.93 -7.63 8.46
C SER A 338 -20.02 -7.84 7.24
N PHE A 339 -19.77 -6.80 6.45
CA PHE A 339 -18.91 -6.87 5.28
C PHE A 339 -17.42 -7.09 5.63
N LEU A 340 -16.96 -6.52 6.74
CA LEU A 340 -15.59 -6.66 7.24
C LEU A 340 -15.34 -7.96 8.01
N ASP A 341 -16.36 -8.82 8.13
CA ASP A 341 -16.35 -10.04 8.94
C ASP A 341 -16.02 -9.76 10.43
N TRP A 342 -16.61 -8.70 10.97
CA TRP A 342 -16.48 -8.28 12.37
C TRP A 342 -17.74 -8.65 13.18
N PRO A 343 -17.58 -8.96 14.48
CA PRO A 343 -18.71 -9.05 15.40
C PRO A 343 -19.61 -7.81 15.35
N VAL A 344 -20.87 -8.00 14.96
CA VAL A 344 -21.89 -6.95 15.02
C VAL A 344 -22.16 -6.59 16.48
N LYS A 345 -21.95 -5.33 16.84
CA LYS A 345 -22.20 -4.76 18.17
C LYS A 345 -22.86 -3.39 18.02
N GLU A 346 -23.65 -2.98 19.01
CA GLU A 346 -24.09 -1.59 19.12
C GLU A 346 -22.88 -0.67 19.33
N CYS A 347 -22.83 0.45 18.63
CA CYS A 347 -21.83 1.51 18.83
C CYS A 347 -22.53 2.87 18.87
N PRO A 348 -23.15 3.24 20.01
CA PRO A 348 -23.93 4.48 20.12
C PRO A 348 -23.08 5.73 19.84
N ASN A 349 -21.81 5.72 20.26
CA ASN A 349 -20.89 6.85 20.17
C ASN A 349 -20.11 6.92 18.85
N CYS A 350 -20.32 5.98 17.91
CA CYS A 350 -19.56 5.93 16.66
C CYS A 350 -19.72 7.20 15.80
N PHE A 351 -20.81 7.97 15.99
CA PHE A 351 -21.09 9.19 15.24
C PHE A 351 -20.87 10.48 16.04
N ASP A 352 -20.27 10.43 17.24
CA ASP A 352 -20.08 11.62 18.09
C ASP A 352 -19.18 12.69 17.42
N SER A 353 -18.24 12.25 16.57
CA SER A 353 -17.37 13.10 15.75
C SER A 353 -17.87 13.31 14.32
N TRP A 354 -19.11 12.92 14.00
CA TRP A 354 -19.68 13.09 12.66
C TRP A 354 -20.14 14.53 12.46
N HIS A 355 -19.65 15.14 11.39
CA HIS A 355 -20.02 16.51 11.01
C HIS A 355 -20.52 16.52 9.57
N GLU A 356 -21.80 16.84 9.39
CA GLU A 356 -22.43 16.96 8.09
C GLU A 356 -21.95 18.24 7.40
N SER A 357 -21.75 18.17 6.08
CA SER A 357 -21.31 19.33 5.32
C SER A 357 -22.47 20.34 5.20
N THR A 358 -22.30 21.51 5.80
CA THR A 358 -23.23 22.64 5.72
C THR A 358 -23.03 23.50 4.47
N LYS A 359 -22.12 23.11 3.56
CA LYS A 359 -21.77 23.90 2.37
C LYS A 359 -22.91 23.87 1.35
N ASP A 360 -23.45 25.04 1.05
CA ASP A 360 -24.36 25.22 -0.10
C ASP A 360 -23.56 25.08 -1.39
N HIS A 361 -23.69 23.92 -2.04
CA HIS A 361 -23.02 23.63 -3.30
C HIS A 361 -23.56 24.50 -4.44
N ALA A 362 -24.83 24.89 -4.42
CA ALA A 362 -25.42 25.71 -5.47
C ALA A 362 -24.89 27.16 -5.40
N ALA A 363 -24.82 27.74 -4.19
CA ALA A 363 -24.18 29.03 -3.97
C ALA A 363 -22.66 29.01 -4.25
N THR A 364 -21.99 27.88 -3.95
CA THR A 364 -20.55 27.72 -4.22
C THR A 364 -20.22 27.65 -5.72
N LEU A 365 -21.02 26.89 -6.47
CA LEU A 365 -20.76 26.62 -7.90
C LEU A 365 -21.30 27.74 -8.79
N GLY A 366 -22.43 28.35 -8.43
CA GLY A 366 -23.12 29.34 -9.26
C GLY A 366 -23.90 28.72 -10.43
N PRO A 367 -24.91 29.42 -10.97
CA PRO A 367 -25.87 28.85 -11.92
C PRO A 367 -25.24 28.38 -13.24
N GLU A 368 -24.24 29.11 -13.74
CA GLU A 368 -23.55 28.78 -15.01
C GLU A 368 -22.80 27.45 -14.92
N ASN A 369 -22.07 27.22 -13.83
CA ASN A 369 -21.36 25.96 -13.62
C ASN A 369 -22.33 24.82 -13.31
N LEU A 370 -23.40 25.05 -12.55
CA LEU A 370 -24.39 24.02 -12.24
C LEU A 370 -24.99 23.38 -13.50
N GLN A 371 -25.33 24.19 -14.52
CA GLN A 371 -25.85 23.67 -15.79
C GLN A 371 -24.87 22.70 -16.47
N ILE A 372 -23.59 23.07 -16.54
CA ILE A 372 -22.53 22.23 -17.14
C ILE A 372 -22.28 20.97 -16.29
N LEU A 373 -22.31 21.12 -14.95
CA LEU A 373 -22.08 20.04 -14.01
C LEU A 373 -23.23 19.02 -13.97
N ASP A 374 -24.47 19.44 -14.25
CA ASP A 374 -25.61 18.54 -14.45
C ASP A 374 -25.45 17.68 -15.72
N GLU A 375 -24.90 18.24 -16.80
CA GLU A 375 -24.54 17.47 -18.00
C GLU A 375 -23.38 16.51 -17.69
N HIS A 376 -22.39 16.94 -16.91
CA HIS A 376 -21.29 16.09 -16.45
C HIS A 376 -21.76 14.95 -15.53
N MET A 377 -22.75 15.20 -14.68
CA MET A 377 -23.35 14.19 -13.79
C MET A 377 -24.12 13.14 -14.60
N LYS A 378 -24.92 13.57 -15.59
CA LYS A 378 -25.62 12.68 -16.52
C LYS A 378 -24.65 11.80 -17.32
N SER A 379 -23.49 12.34 -17.70
CA SER A 379 -22.49 11.59 -18.49
C SER A 379 -21.82 10.44 -17.73
N ILE A 380 -22.01 10.34 -16.41
CA ILE A 380 -21.48 9.24 -15.56
C ILE A 380 -22.59 8.39 -14.93
N GLU A 381 -23.86 8.62 -15.29
CA GLU A 381 -24.97 7.75 -14.85
C GLU A 381 -24.70 6.30 -15.26
N GLY A 382 -24.88 5.37 -14.33
CA GLY A 382 -24.55 3.96 -14.52
C GLY A 382 -23.05 3.63 -14.43
N THR A 383 -22.15 4.61 -14.48
CA THR A 383 -20.73 4.48 -14.11
C THR A 383 -20.54 4.67 -12.61
N TRP A 384 -21.01 5.80 -12.06
CA TRP A 384 -20.86 6.17 -10.65
C TRP A 384 -22.18 6.71 -10.06
N PRO A 385 -22.59 6.30 -8.84
CA PRO A 385 -21.98 5.26 -8.01
C PRO A 385 -22.01 3.87 -8.68
N PRO A 386 -21.08 2.97 -8.32
CA PRO A 386 -21.10 1.59 -8.82
C PRO A 386 -22.37 0.88 -8.34
N ASN A 387 -23.04 0.13 -9.22
CA ASN A 387 -24.25 -0.60 -8.85
C ASN A 387 -23.88 -1.85 -8.02
N PRO A 388 -24.21 -1.92 -6.72
CA PRO A 388 -23.79 -3.02 -5.85
C PRO A 388 -24.51 -4.35 -6.13
N SER A 389 -25.57 -4.32 -6.95
CA SER A 389 -26.41 -5.48 -7.30
C SER A 389 -25.94 -6.22 -8.56
N LEU A 390 -25.16 -5.58 -9.44
CA LEU A 390 -24.69 -6.20 -10.69
C LEU A 390 -23.54 -7.21 -10.51
N GLY A 391 -22.99 -7.33 -9.28
CA GLY A 391 -21.76 -8.07 -9.01
C GLY A 391 -21.87 -9.34 -8.17
N VAL A 392 -23.07 -9.76 -7.79
CA VAL A 392 -23.29 -11.06 -7.14
C VAL A 392 -23.81 -12.03 -8.20
N PRO A 393 -23.04 -13.06 -8.61
CA PRO A 393 -23.63 -14.17 -9.34
C PRO A 393 -24.79 -14.69 -8.49
N THR A 394 -25.99 -14.82 -9.06
CA THR A 394 -27.17 -15.32 -8.36
C THR A 394 -27.03 -16.82 -8.08
N SER A 395 -26.12 -17.15 -7.18
CA SER A 395 -26.00 -18.46 -6.55
C SER A 395 -27.20 -18.66 -5.66
N THR A 396 -28.25 -19.19 -6.29
CA THR A 396 -29.39 -19.90 -5.69
C THR A 396 -29.72 -19.44 -4.26
N VAL A 397 -30.45 -18.33 -4.15
CA VAL A 397 -31.20 -18.04 -2.93
C VAL A 397 -32.15 -19.22 -2.74
N ILE A 398 -31.82 -20.11 -1.80
CA ILE A 398 -32.77 -21.08 -1.26
C ILE A 398 -33.78 -20.23 -0.50
N THR A 399 -34.91 -19.95 -1.16
CA THR A 399 -36.01 -19.21 -0.59
C THR A 399 -36.58 -20.02 0.56
N SER A 400 -36.30 -19.60 1.80
CA SER A 400 -37.03 -20.06 2.97
C SER A 400 -38.44 -19.46 2.96
N GLU A 401 -39.32 -20.00 2.12
CA GLU A 401 -40.77 -19.78 2.21
C GLU A 401 -41.31 -20.39 3.51
N THR A 402 -41.16 -19.70 4.64
CA THR A 402 -42.10 -19.87 5.76
C THR A 402 -41.99 -18.73 6.76
N LEU A 403 -42.94 -17.78 6.69
CA LEU A 403 -43.65 -17.25 7.86
C LEU A 403 -44.84 -16.39 7.41
N VAL A 404 -45.86 -17.06 6.88
CA VAL A 404 -47.22 -16.51 6.83
C VAL A 404 -47.78 -16.55 8.25
N GLY A 405 -47.96 -15.39 8.87
CA GLY A 405 -48.56 -15.23 10.19
C GLY A 405 -49.50 -14.04 10.19
N ALA A 406 -50.80 -14.30 10.05
CA ALA A 406 -51.81 -13.27 9.80
C ALA A 406 -52.17 -12.43 11.04
N ALA A 407 -52.53 -11.18 10.81
CA ALA A 407 -53.42 -10.41 11.68
C ALA A 407 -54.39 -9.58 10.82
N ILE A 408 -55.68 -9.90 10.91
CA ILE A 408 -56.77 -9.25 10.15
C ILE A 408 -57.65 -8.47 11.13
N SER A 409 -58.03 -7.23 10.77
CA SER A 409 -59.12 -6.42 11.36
C SER A 409 -58.91 -5.96 12.82
N THR A 410 -59.39 -4.79 13.25
CA THR A 410 -60.73 -4.18 13.03
C THR A 410 -60.70 -2.63 13.01
N PRO A 411 -61.79 -1.96 12.58
CA PRO A 411 -61.80 -0.52 12.30
C PRO A 411 -62.43 0.35 13.41
N VAL A 412 -62.14 1.66 13.34
CA VAL A 412 -63.04 2.78 13.67
C VAL A 412 -62.89 3.82 12.57
#